data_AF-A0A6H5K1W8-F1
#
_entry.id   AF-A0A6H5K1W8-F1
#
_cell.length_a   1.000
_cell.length_b   1.000
_cell.length_c   1.000
_cell.angle_alpha   90.00
_cell.angle_beta   90.00
_cell.angle_gamma   90.00
#
_symmetry.space_group_name_H-M   'P 1'
#
loop_
_entity.id
_entity.type
_entity.pdbx_description
1 polymer ?
#
loop_
_entity_poly.entity_id
_entity_poly.type
_entity_poly.pdbx_seq_one_letter_code
_entity_poly.pdbx_strand_id
1 'polypeptide(L)'
;MGRGGRSAHAFAAASDDRIVRAQHILEGSVLADKKTEELKQFAEERGLKTSGKREDLLIALHPFSKGIAHRYPAPKPLPLARPPFKFSDVQKAVPRHCFKRNLATSATHLASDLIMVATFGYLATFISSGAIPAWAGWLLWPTYWFVQGTQMTGVWVLAHECGHQSFSESKTVNNLVGLVCHSALLVPYHSWRITHAKHHNNTGSCTNDEVFCPPVRTDNGKSPTAEEDMAELVHEAPLVQMFWIIFMLVLGWMPGYLCFNATGPSKYNGFAKSHFNPWAKMFEERDRMDIVTSDLGFFAAVAGICYAVHALGFLTVAKFYLVPYMVTNAYLVLITYLQHTDVFMPHFRGSEWDWFRGALCTVDRTFGPVIDHVIHHIADTHVCHHLFSKMPFYHAQEATEHIRAFLGDYHLSDTTPIPKALWRSFTCCTHVEDVGHTVFYQAH
;
A
#
# COMPACT_ATOMS: atom_id res chain seq x y z
N MET A 1 -43.74 -39.46 -31.28
CA MET A 1 -42.94 -38.24 -31.59
C MET A 1 -42.98 -37.31 -30.38
N GLY A 2 -41.82 -36.78 -29.97
CA GLY A 2 -41.77 -35.47 -29.29
C GLY A 2 -41.70 -35.43 -27.76
N ARG A 3 -40.68 -36.02 -27.12
CA ARG A 3 -40.15 -35.51 -25.83
C ARG A 3 -38.62 -35.48 -25.89
N GLY A 4 -38.10 -34.40 -26.45
CA GLY A 4 -36.67 -34.09 -26.52
C GLY A 4 -36.52 -32.71 -27.12
N GLY A 5 -36.32 -31.67 -26.31
CA GLY A 5 -36.25 -30.29 -26.83
C GLY A 5 -36.08 -29.17 -25.81
N ARG A 6 -36.13 -29.42 -24.50
CA ARG A 6 -35.98 -28.35 -23.49
C ARG A 6 -34.60 -28.23 -22.83
N SER A 7 -33.67 -29.16 -23.02
CA SER A 7 -32.30 -29.01 -22.48
C SER A 7 -31.32 -28.33 -23.45
N ALA A 8 -31.56 -28.42 -24.77
CA ALA A 8 -30.67 -27.84 -25.78
C ALA A 8 -30.77 -26.30 -25.84
N HIS A 9 -31.97 -25.72 -25.67
CA HIS A 9 -32.16 -24.27 -25.73
C HIS A 9 -31.61 -23.51 -24.51
N ALA A 10 -31.62 -24.12 -23.32
CA ALA A 10 -31.04 -23.51 -22.12
C ALA A 10 -29.50 -23.54 -22.13
N PHE A 11 -28.89 -24.59 -22.70
CA PHE A 11 -27.45 -24.65 -22.93
C PHE A 11 -27.00 -23.69 -24.04
N ALA A 12 -27.78 -23.55 -25.12
CA ALA A 12 -27.48 -22.63 -26.21
C ALA A 12 -27.56 -21.15 -25.77
N ALA A 13 -28.57 -20.77 -24.98
CA ALA A 13 -28.70 -19.41 -24.47
C ALA A 13 -27.58 -19.03 -23.47
N ALA A 14 -27.16 -19.99 -22.62
CA ALA A 14 -26.04 -19.79 -21.70
C ALA A 14 -24.66 -19.82 -22.39
N SER A 15 -24.54 -20.42 -23.59
CA SER A 15 -23.34 -20.30 -24.43
C SER A 15 -23.32 -19.02 -25.25
N ASP A 16 -24.48 -18.56 -25.76
CA ASP A 16 -24.60 -17.29 -26.49
C ASP A 16 -24.23 -16.10 -25.59
N ASP A 17 -24.72 -16.06 -24.36
CA ASP A 17 -24.40 -14.98 -23.41
C ASP A 17 -22.91 -14.98 -23.00
N ARG A 18 -22.25 -16.15 -23.03
CA ARG A 18 -20.80 -16.27 -22.83
C ARG A 18 -19.99 -15.81 -24.03
N ILE A 19 -20.43 -16.16 -25.24
CA ILE A 19 -19.76 -15.76 -26.49
C ILE A 19 -19.89 -14.25 -26.69
N VAL A 20 -21.07 -13.68 -26.41
CA VAL A 20 -21.32 -12.24 -26.45
C VAL A 20 -20.50 -11.51 -25.38
N ARG A 21 -20.43 -12.03 -24.14
CA ARG A 21 -19.49 -11.49 -23.13
C ARG A 21 -18.06 -11.53 -23.59
N ALA A 22 -17.59 -12.66 -24.11
CA ALA A 22 -16.22 -12.80 -24.61
C ALA A 22 -15.94 -11.86 -25.78
N GLN A 23 -16.89 -11.65 -26.71
CA GLN A 23 -16.77 -10.69 -27.81
C GLN A 23 -16.74 -9.25 -27.33
N HIS A 24 -17.55 -8.86 -26.35
CA HIS A 24 -17.54 -7.51 -25.80
C HIS A 24 -16.28 -7.23 -24.97
N ILE A 25 -15.75 -8.26 -24.30
CA ILE A 25 -14.45 -8.31 -23.59
C ILE A 25 -13.25 -8.13 -24.54
N LEU A 26 -13.41 -8.47 -25.82
CA LEU A 26 -12.34 -8.49 -26.82
C LEU A 26 -12.15 -7.17 -27.57
N GLU A 27 -13.13 -6.27 -27.56
CA GLU A 27 -13.02 -4.98 -28.24
C GLU A 27 -11.92 -4.12 -27.61
N GLY A 28 -10.78 -3.98 -28.30
CA GLY A 28 -9.62 -3.20 -27.84
C GLY A 28 -8.61 -3.98 -26.98
N SER A 29 -8.80 -5.28 -26.76
CA SER A 29 -7.90 -6.08 -25.92
C SER A 29 -6.63 -6.56 -26.64
N VAL A 30 -5.47 -6.48 -25.97
CA VAL A 30 -4.21 -7.12 -26.42
C VAL A 30 -4.26 -8.66 -26.43
N LEU A 31 -5.30 -9.26 -25.84
CA LEU A 31 -5.54 -10.70 -25.87
C LEU A 31 -6.30 -11.15 -27.11
N ALA A 32 -6.96 -10.22 -27.81
CA ALA A 32 -7.74 -10.53 -29.01
C ALA A 32 -6.85 -11.10 -30.12
N ASP A 33 -5.64 -10.56 -30.26
CA ASP A 33 -4.68 -10.95 -31.30
C ASP A 33 -3.81 -12.16 -30.91
N LYS A 34 -3.82 -12.58 -29.64
CA LYS A 34 -2.99 -13.69 -29.16
C LYS A 34 -3.51 -15.03 -29.63
N LYS A 35 -2.61 -15.96 -29.95
CA LYS A 35 -2.98 -17.34 -30.28
C LYS A 35 -3.53 -18.06 -29.05
N THR A 36 -4.39 -19.05 -29.24
CA THR A 36 -4.98 -19.81 -28.12
C THR A 36 -3.92 -20.48 -27.24
N GLU A 37 -2.80 -20.94 -27.81
CA GLU A 37 -1.68 -21.48 -27.03
C GLU A 37 -0.96 -20.41 -26.19
N GLU A 38 -0.82 -19.19 -26.70
CA GLU A 38 -0.29 -18.06 -25.92
C GLU A 38 -1.25 -17.69 -24.78
N LEU A 39 -2.56 -17.74 -25.02
CA LEU A 39 -3.57 -17.54 -23.97
C LEU A 39 -3.53 -18.67 -22.92
N LYS A 40 -3.34 -19.93 -23.33
CA LYS A 40 -3.17 -21.04 -22.39
C LYS A 40 -1.94 -20.83 -21.51
N GLN A 41 -0.80 -20.55 -22.13
CA GLN A 41 0.43 -20.26 -21.40
C GLN A 41 0.24 -19.08 -20.45
N PHE A 42 -0.40 -18.01 -20.91
CA PHE A 42 -0.65 -16.80 -20.11
C PHE A 42 -1.60 -17.07 -18.94
N ALA A 43 -2.58 -17.96 -19.11
CA ALA A 43 -3.47 -18.43 -18.06
C ALA A 43 -2.76 -19.36 -17.06
N GLU A 44 -1.92 -20.28 -17.53
CA GLU A 44 -1.11 -21.19 -16.71
C GLU A 44 -0.07 -20.42 -15.86
N GLU A 45 0.61 -19.45 -16.48
CA GLU A 45 1.51 -18.52 -15.79
C GLU A 45 0.81 -17.76 -14.66
N ARG A 46 -0.50 -17.57 -14.74
CA ARG A 46 -1.32 -16.88 -13.72
C ARG A 46 -2.07 -17.83 -12.79
N GLY A 47 -1.81 -19.14 -12.89
CA GLY A 47 -2.48 -20.16 -12.07
C GLY A 47 -3.98 -20.28 -12.32
N LEU A 48 -4.48 -19.81 -13.46
CA LEU A 48 -5.89 -19.85 -13.81
C LEU A 48 -6.26 -21.25 -14.31
N LYS A 49 -7.23 -21.88 -13.64
CA LYS A 49 -7.80 -23.15 -14.11
C LYS A 49 -8.86 -22.86 -15.16
N THR A 50 -8.56 -23.15 -16.42
CA THR A 50 -9.49 -22.99 -17.54
C THR A 50 -9.66 -24.31 -18.29
N SER A 51 -10.73 -24.42 -19.09
CA SER A 51 -10.97 -25.59 -19.93
C SER A 51 -9.99 -25.71 -21.12
N GLY A 52 -9.13 -24.70 -21.33
CA GLY A 52 -8.27 -24.58 -22.50
C GLY A 52 -8.99 -24.11 -23.77
N LYS A 53 -10.32 -23.93 -23.74
CA LYS A 53 -11.06 -23.30 -24.84
C LYS A 53 -10.77 -21.81 -24.89
N ARG A 54 -10.64 -21.25 -26.10
CA ARG A 54 -10.27 -19.85 -26.31
C ARG A 54 -11.21 -18.88 -25.57
N GLU A 55 -12.51 -19.09 -25.61
CA GLU A 55 -13.50 -18.25 -24.92
C GLU A 55 -13.33 -18.29 -23.40
N ASP A 56 -13.17 -19.47 -22.82
CA ASP A 56 -12.96 -19.63 -21.37
C ASP A 56 -11.61 -19.02 -20.94
N LEU A 57 -10.58 -19.12 -21.79
CA LEU A 57 -9.29 -18.45 -21.59
C LEU A 57 -9.44 -16.93 -21.66
N LEU A 58 -10.17 -16.39 -22.63
CA LEU A 58 -10.39 -14.96 -22.78
C LEU A 58 -11.22 -14.38 -21.64
N ILE A 59 -12.22 -15.11 -21.16
CA ILE A 59 -13.01 -14.72 -19.98
C ILE A 59 -12.13 -14.75 -18.73
N ALA A 60 -11.35 -15.81 -18.54
CA ALA A 60 -10.45 -15.93 -17.39
C ALA A 60 -9.31 -14.89 -17.43
N LEU A 61 -8.85 -14.54 -18.63
CA LEU A 61 -7.79 -13.57 -18.86
C LEU A 61 -8.31 -12.15 -19.07
N HIS A 62 -9.63 -11.95 -19.12
CA HIS A 62 -10.24 -10.64 -19.27
C HIS A 62 -9.68 -9.59 -18.30
N PRO A 63 -9.41 -9.91 -17.02
CA PRO A 63 -8.78 -8.95 -16.10
C PRO A 63 -7.42 -8.42 -16.55
N PHE A 64 -6.76 -9.10 -17.49
CA PHE A 64 -5.46 -8.76 -18.06
C PHE A 64 -5.57 -8.29 -19.51
N SER A 65 -6.80 -8.09 -20.01
CA SER A 65 -7.11 -7.83 -21.42
C SER A 65 -6.82 -6.40 -21.85
N LYS A 66 -6.94 -5.45 -20.92
CA LYS A 66 -6.67 -4.02 -21.11
C LYS A 66 -5.18 -3.71 -20.97
N GLY A 67 -4.43 -4.12 -21.99
CA GLY A 67 -3.34 -3.34 -22.58
C GLY A 67 -2.03 -3.07 -21.83
N ILE A 68 -1.97 -2.99 -20.50
CA ILE A 68 -0.80 -2.37 -19.84
C ILE A 68 0.07 -3.38 -19.05
N ALA A 69 -0.47 -4.52 -18.62
CA ALA A 69 0.30 -5.60 -17.99
C ALA A 69 1.35 -6.24 -18.92
N HIS A 70 1.30 -5.96 -20.24
CA HIS A 70 2.32 -6.36 -21.21
C HIS A 70 3.43 -5.32 -21.45
N ARG A 71 3.26 -4.06 -21.01
CA ARG A 71 4.26 -3.00 -21.22
C ARG A 71 5.29 -2.91 -20.08
N TYR A 72 4.95 -3.39 -18.89
CA TYR A 72 5.81 -3.32 -17.72
C TYR A 72 6.00 -4.70 -17.10
N PRO A 73 7.24 -5.10 -16.74
CA PRO A 73 7.49 -6.36 -16.04
C PRO A 73 6.60 -6.46 -14.81
N ALA A 74 6.01 -7.62 -14.55
CA ALA A 74 5.25 -7.90 -13.34
C ALA A 74 5.52 -9.36 -12.93
N PRO A 75 5.57 -9.67 -11.63
CA PRO A 75 5.67 -11.04 -11.16
C PRO A 75 4.41 -11.84 -11.48
N LYS A 76 4.52 -13.15 -11.32
CA LYS A 76 3.37 -14.07 -11.36
C LYS A 76 2.36 -13.70 -10.25
N PRO A 77 1.06 -13.61 -10.57
CA PRO A 77 0.02 -13.43 -9.55
C PRO A 77 0.00 -14.55 -8.51
N LEU A 78 -0.50 -14.22 -7.31
CA LEU A 78 -0.74 -15.22 -6.28
C LEU A 78 -1.68 -16.32 -6.79
N PRO A 79 -1.45 -17.58 -6.38
CA PRO A 79 -2.40 -18.65 -6.65
C PRO A 79 -3.79 -18.29 -6.11
N LEU A 80 -4.80 -18.37 -6.96
CA LEU A 80 -6.19 -18.09 -6.57
C LEU A 80 -6.76 -19.15 -5.62
N ALA A 81 -6.23 -20.38 -5.69
CA ALA A 81 -6.63 -21.45 -4.80
C ALA A 81 -6.31 -21.10 -3.33
N ARG A 82 -7.18 -21.53 -2.41
CA ARG A 82 -6.92 -21.37 -0.98
C ARG A 82 -5.58 -22.02 -0.63
N PRO A 83 -4.76 -21.38 0.24
CA PRO A 83 -3.53 -21.99 0.71
C PRO A 83 -3.81 -23.40 1.26
N PRO A 84 -3.04 -24.43 0.86
CA PRO A 84 -3.23 -25.80 1.34
C PRO A 84 -2.74 -26.01 2.78
N PHE A 85 -2.28 -24.94 3.44
CA PHE A 85 -1.74 -24.92 4.80
C PHE A 85 -2.45 -23.86 5.64
N LYS A 86 -2.34 -23.97 6.97
CA LYS A 86 -2.91 -23.00 7.90
C LYS A 86 -1.87 -21.96 8.30
N PHE A 87 -2.33 -20.81 8.79
CA PHE A 87 -1.47 -19.80 9.40
C PHE A 87 -0.54 -20.38 10.49
N SER A 88 -1.05 -21.30 11.31
CA SER A 88 -0.27 -21.97 12.36
C SER A 88 0.93 -22.77 11.84
N ASP A 89 0.88 -23.21 10.58
CA ASP A 89 1.97 -23.97 9.97
C ASP A 89 3.10 -23.03 9.54
N VAL A 90 2.76 -21.87 8.97
CA VAL A 90 3.72 -20.78 8.71
C VAL A 90 4.39 -20.33 10.01
N GLN A 91 3.60 -20.14 11.08
CA GLN A 91 4.13 -19.73 12.39
C GLN A 91 5.14 -20.74 12.96
N LYS A 92 4.96 -22.05 12.72
CA LYS A 92 5.90 -23.09 13.18
C LYS A 92 7.19 -23.12 12.35
N ALA A 93 7.16 -22.64 11.10
CA ALA A 93 8.34 -22.57 10.25
C ALA A 93 9.31 -21.46 10.69
N VAL A 94 8.83 -20.44 11.41
CA VAL A 94 9.63 -19.31 11.89
C VAL A 94 10.26 -19.64 13.25
N PRO A 95 11.57 -19.35 13.46
CA PRO A 95 12.22 -19.53 14.75
C PRO A 95 11.53 -18.77 15.89
N ARG A 96 11.42 -19.41 17.05
CA ARG A 96 10.70 -18.83 18.21
C ARG A 96 11.33 -17.55 18.74
N HIS A 97 12.65 -17.36 18.58
CA HIS A 97 13.31 -16.14 19.04
C HIS A 97 12.91 -14.92 18.21
N CYS A 98 12.52 -15.09 16.95
CA CYS A 98 12.07 -13.98 16.11
C CYS A 98 10.86 -13.24 16.71
N PHE A 99 10.05 -13.93 17.53
CA PHE A 99 8.87 -13.34 18.19
C PHE A 99 9.19 -12.66 19.53
N LYS A 100 10.44 -12.66 20.00
CA LYS A 100 10.81 -12.07 21.28
C LYS A 100 11.09 -10.58 21.14
N ARG A 101 10.27 -9.76 21.81
CA ARG A 101 10.40 -8.30 21.82
C ARG A 101 11.34 -7.88 22.94
N ASN A 102 12.37 -7.14 22.59
CA ASN A 102 13.38 -6.60 23.49
C ASN A 102 13.38 -5.06 23.42
N LEU A 103 13.02 -4.43 24.54
CA LEU A 103 12.98 -2.97 24.63
C LEU A 103 14.35 -2.33 24.42
N ALA A 104 15.42 -2.91 24.95
CA ALA A 104 16.77 -2.33 24.84
C ALA A 104 17.24 -2.31 23.39
N THR A 105 16.97 -3.39 22.63
CA THR A 105 17.27 -3.45 21.19
C THR A 105 16.48 -2.37 20.44
N SER A 106 15.15 -2.33 20.58
CA SER A 106 14.31 -1.34 19.91
C SER A 106 14.68 0.10 20.27
N ALA A 107 14.96 0.37 21.55
CA ALA A 107 15.40 1.68 22.02
C ALA A 107 16.78 2.08 21.48
N THR A 108 17.68 1.11 21.26
CA THR A 108 18.99 1.39 20.64
C THR A 108 18.84 1.81 19.19
N HIS A 109 17.98 1.14 18.41
CA HIS A 109 17.66 1.56 17.04
C HIS A 109 17.02 2.96 17.01
N LEU A 110 16.05 3.23 17.89
CA LEU A 110 15.44 4.55 17.99
C LEU A 110 16.45 5.64 18.36
N ALA A 111 17.31 5.37 19.34
CA ALA A 111 18.36 6.31 19.72
C ALA A 111 19.34 6.55 18.57
N SER A 112 19.75 5.50 17.85
CA SER A 112 20.60 5.60 16.66
C SER A 112 19.97 6.49 15.60
N ASP A 113 18.70 6.27 15.26
CA ASP A 113 17.99 7.07 14.26
C ASP A 113 17.88 8.55 14.68
N LEU A 114 17.58 8.82 15.95
CA LEU A 114 17.50 10.19 16.47
C LEU A 114 18.86 10.88 16.49
N ILE A 115 19.94 10.17 16.82
CA ILE A 115 21.31 10.68 16.73
C ILE A 115 21.66 11.02 15.28
N MET A 116 21.29 10.17 14.33
CA MET A 116 21.51 10.41 12.90
C MET A 116 20.71 11.63 12.40
N VAL A 117 19.43 11.74 12.77
CA VAL A 117 18.59 12.92 12.52
C VAL A 117 19.23 14.19 13.05
N ALA A 118 19.72 14.18 14.29
CA ALA A 118 20.37 15.34 14.89
C ALA A 118 21.72 15.66 14.23
N THR A 119 22.49 14.63 13.86
CA THR A 119 23.79 14.77 13.21
C THR A 119 23.64 15.40 11.82
N PHE A 120 22.74 14.87 11.00
CA PHE A 120 22.46 15.43 9.68
C PHE A 120 21.92 16.86 9.77
N GLY A 121 21.00 17.13 10.70
CA GLY A 121 20.52 18.48 10.97
C GLY A 121 21.64 19.43 11.38
N TYR A 122 22.55 19.02 12.26
CA TYR A 122 23.70 19.82 12.65
C TYR A 122 24.64 20.08 11.46
N LEU A 123 24.97 19.05 10.67
CA LEU A 123 25.81 19.17 9.48
C LEU A 123 25.20 20.11 8.43
N ALA A 124 23.87 20.13 8.30
CA ALA A 124 23.18 21.04 7.38
C ALA A 124 23.33 22.52 7.76
N THR A 125 23.66 22.85 9.01
CA THR A 125 23.94 24.25 9.41
C THR A 125 25.17 24.83 8.69
N PHE A 126 26.14 23.97 8.32
CA PHE A 126 27.32 24.38 7.58
C PHE A 126 27.04 24.65 6.09
N ILE A 127 25.89 24.22 5.55
CA ILE A 127 25.53 24.49 4.15
C ILE A 127 25.32 25.99 3.93
N SER A 128 24.85 26.72 4.94
CA SER A 128 24.61 28.18 4.88
C SER A 128 25.59 29.00 5.72
N SER A 129 26.65 28.41 6.25
CA SER A 129 27.62 29.12 7.09
C SER A 129 28.61 30.01 6.32
N GLY A 130 28.54 30.00 4.98
CA GLY A 130 29.50 30.68 4.11
C GLY A 130 30.85 29.96 3.98
N ALA A 131 31.04 28.83 4.68
CA ALA A 131 32.26 28.01 4.59
C ALA A 131 32.38 27.22 3.28
N ILE A 132 31.29 27.13 2.51
CA ILE A 132 31.24 26.40 1.24
C ILE A 132 30.81 27.33 0.08
N PRO A 133 31.26 27.06 -1.16
CA PRO A 133 30.82 27.84 -2.32
C PRO A 133 29.29 27.82 -2.50
N ALA A 134 28.70 28.95 -2.85
CA ALA A 134 27.25 29.07 -3.00
C ALA A 134 26.63 28.06 -3.98
N TRP A 135 27.36 27.68 -5.03
CA TRP A 135 26.89 26.69 -6.00
C TRP A 135 26.71 25.30 -5.37
N ALA A 136 27.52 24.94 -4.37
CA ALA A 136 27.44 23.65 -3.69
C ALA A 136 26.12 23.50 -2.91
N GLY A 137 25.51 24.61 -2.48
CA GLY A 137 24.19 24.62 -1.85
C GLY A 137 23.10 23.99 -2.72
N TRP A 138 23.16 24.14 -4.05
CA TRP A 138 22.18 23.55 -4.97
C TRP A 138 22.22 22.02 -5.01
N LEU A 139 23.35 21.41 -4.61
CA LEU A 139 23.49 19.96 -4.51
C LEU A 139 23.28 19.47 -3.06
N LEU A 140 23.84 20.20 -2.09
CA LEU A 140 23.83 19.78 -0.70
C LEU A 140 22.45 19.91 -0.04
N TRP A 141 21.64 20.91 -0.40
CA TRP A 141 20.29 21.04 0.14
C TRP A 141 19.37 19.87 -0.26
N PRO A 142 19.22 19.53 -1.57
CA PRO A 142 18.45 18.36 -1.97
C PRO A 142 18.98 17.04 -1.39
N THR A 143 20.31 16.90 -1.30
CA THR A 143 20.93 15.71 -0.70
C THR A 143 20.58 15.60 0.78
N TYR A 144 20.70 16.70 1.53
CA TYR A 144 20.28 16.75 2.93
C TYR A 144 18.79 16.42 3.07
N TRP A 145 17.91 17.04 2.28
CA TRP A 145 16.47 16.79 2.37
C TRP A 145 16.11 15.33 2.14
N PHE A 146 16.72 14.70 1.15
CA PHE A 146 16.51 13.29 0.87
C PHE A 146 17.01 12.43 2.03
N VAL A 147 18.28 12.56 2.43
CA VAL A 147 18.89 11.75 3.50
C VAL A 147 18.18 11.95 4.84
N GLN A 148 17.90 13.20 5.21
CA GLN A 148 17.19 13.55 6.43
C GLN A 148 15.78 12.97 6.44
N GLY A 149 15.06 13.09 5.32
CA GLY A 149 13.71 12.56 5.18
C GLY A 149 13.66 11.03 5.25
N THR A 150 14.61 10.34 4.59
CA THR A 150 14.75 8.88 4.68
C THR A 150 15.05 8.44 6.12
N GLN A 151 15.93 9.14 6.83
CA GLN A 151 16.23 8.81 8.23
C GLN A 151 15.03 9.08 9.16
N MET A 152 14.26 10.15 8.91
CA MET A 152 13.00 10.42 9.60
C MET A 152 11.94 9.34 9.32
N THR A 153 11.94 8.73 8.13
CA THR A 153 11.13 7.54 7.83
C THR A 153 11.52 6.36 8.71
N GLY A 154 12.81 6.15 9.02
CA GLY A 154 13.24 5.14 10.00
C GLY A 154 12.58 5.34 11.37
N VAL A 155 12.60 6.58 11.89
CA VAL A 155 11.90 6.94 13.14
C VAL A 155 10.39 6.70 13.02
N TRP A 156 9.79 7.04 11.87
CA TRP A 156 8.38 6.79 11.60
C TRP A 156 8.05 5.29 11.69
N VAL A 157 8.88 4.43 11.12
CA VAL A 157 8.72 2.97 11.14
C VAL A 157 8.81 2.44 12.57
N LEU A 158 9.76 2.90 13.39
CA LEU A 158 9.86 2.48 14.80
C LEU A 158 8.64 2.91 15.65
N ALA A 159 8.07 4.08 15.36
CA ALA A 159 6.82 4.52 15.98
C ALA A 159 5.60 3.73 15.44
N HIS A 160 5.65 3.27 14.19
CA HIS A 160 4.69 2.31 13.64
C HIS A 160 4.76 0.96 14.36
N GLU A 161 5.96 0.44 14.64
CA GLU A 161 6.18 -0.77 15.45
C GLU A 161 5.58 -0.63 16.87
N CYS A 162 5.65 0.57 17.44
CA CYS A 162 4.95 0.87 18.67
C CYS A 162 3.42 0.71 18.51
N GLY A 163 2.84 1.16 17.40
CA GLY A 163 1.41 0.96 17.06
C GLY A 163 1.00 -0.51 17.08
N HIS A 164 1.85 -1.39 16.55
CA HIS A 164 1.66 -2.84 16.56
C HIS A 164 1.97 -3.52 17.89
N GLN A 165 2.55 -2.80 18.84
CA GLN A 165 3.03 -3.35 20.10
C GLN A 165 4.21 -4.32 19.92
N SER A 166 4.98 -4.18 18.84
CA SER A 166 6.19 -4.98 18.56
C SER A 166 7.46 -4.36 19.17
N PHE A 167 7.47 -3.03 19.38
CA PHE A 167 8.64 -2.31 19.93
C PHE A 167 9.07 -2.81 21.32
N SER A 168 8.13 -3.12 22.21
CA SER A 168 8.41 -3.68 23.53
C SER A 168 7.25 -4.55 24.04
N GLU A 169 7.49 -5.33 25.10
CA GLU A 169 6.43 -6.09 25.77
C GLU A 169 5.42 -5.21 26.53
N SER A 170 5.82 -3.96 26.87
CA SER A 170 4.97 -3.04 27.62
C SER A 170 4.13 -2.17 26.69
N LYS A 171 2.81 -2.36 26.73
CA LYS A 171 1.85 -1.54 25.98
C LYS A 171 1.98 -0.05 26.30
N THR A 172 2.25 0.29 27.56
CA THR A 172 2.42 1.67 28.00
C THR A 172 3.65 2.31 27.37
N VAL A 173 4.78 1.59 27.34
CA VAL A 173 6.02 2.10 26.71
C VAL A 173 5.81 2.30 25.21
N ASN A 174 5.20 1.32 24.54
CA ASN A 174 4.89 1.43 23.11
C ASN A 174 4.01 2.65 22.84
N ASN A 175 2.89 2.79 23.55
CA ASN A 175 1.99 3.90 23.32
C ASN A 175 2.64 5.26 23.60
N LEU A 176 3.48 5.37 24.63
CA LEU A 176 4.18 6.62 24.94
C LEU A 176 5.21 6.98 23.86
N VAL A 177 6.08 6.04 23.50
CA VAL A 177 7.12 6.26 22.47
C VAL A 177 6.48 6.55 21.12
N GLY A 178 5.48 5.74 20.74
CA GLY A 178 4.71 5.93 19.53
C GLY A 178 4.05 7.31 19.49
N LEU A 179 3.33 7.71 20.54
CA LEU A 179 2.67 9.01 20.62
C LEU A 179 3.66 10.17 20.42
N VAL A 180 4.81 10.15 21.11
CA VAL A 180 5.81 11.22 21.01
C VAL A 180 6.42 11.28 19.61
N CYS A 181 6.91 10.16 19.09
CA CYS A 181 7.60 10.12 17.80
C CYS A 181 6.67 10.41 16.63
N HIS A 182 5.46 9.83 16.61
CA HIS A 182 4.47 10.12 15.57
C HIS A 182 3.94 11.54 15.65
N SER A 183 3.70 12.10 16.85
CA SER A 183 3.32 13.52 16.98
C SER A 183 4.38 14.45 16.39
N ALA A 184 5.66 14.19 16.69
CA ALA A 184 6.78 14.95 16.14
C ALA A 184 6.94 14.82 14.62
N LEU A 185 6.33 13.80 14.01
CA LEU A 185 6.25 13.57 12.57
C LEU A 185 4.85 13.85 12.02
N LEU A 186 4.02 14.63 12.74
CA LEU A 186 2.67 15.04 12.33
C LEU A 186 1.77 13.85 11.95
N VAL A 187 1.80 12.81 12.78
CA VAL A 187 0.90 11.67 12.71
C VAL A 187 0.09 11.60 14.00
N PRO A 188 -1.24 11.58 13.94
CA PRO A 188 -2.05 11.30 15.11
C PRO A 188 -1.95 9.80 15.45
N TYR A 189 -0.99 9.46 16.31
CA TYR A 189 -0.63 8.09 16.70
C TYR A 189 -1.81 7.16 17.02
N HIS A 190 -2.73 7.53 17.92
CA HIS A 190 -3.78 6.58 18.31
C HIS A 190 -4.85 6.41 17.23
N SER A 191 -5.24 7.48 16.56
CA SER A 191 -6.24 7.37 15.50
C SER A 191 -5.67 6.53 14.34
N TRP A 192 -4.40 6.78 13.96
CA TRP A 192 -3.69 5.98 12.97
C TRP A 192 -3.48 4.53 13.41
N ARG A 193 -2.99 4.23 14.63
CA ARG A 193 -2.73 2.84 15.04
C ARG A 193 -4.00 1.99 15.04
N ILE A 194 -5.17 2.61 15.30
CA ILE A 194 -6.47 1.93 15.31
C ILE A 194 -6.93 1.62 13.89
N THR A 195 -6.87 2.59 12.98
CA THR A 195 -7.22 2.35 11.56
C THR A 195 -6.22 1.42 10.88
N HIS A 196 -4.94 1.54 11.19
CA HIS A 196 -3.91 0.66 10.67
C HIS A 196 -4.10 -0.79 11.17
N ALA A 197 -4.44 -1.01 12.43
CA ALA A 197 -4.79 -2.34 12.93
C ALA A 197 -6.03 -2.93 12.23
N LYS A 198 -7.02 -2.09 11.89
CA LYS A 198 -8.18 -2.51 11.10
C LYS A 198 -7.79 -2.86 9.66
N HIS A 199 -6.88 -2.12 9.04
CA HIS A 199 -6.30 -2.47 7.74
C HIS A 199 -5.65 -3.85 7.78
N HIS A 200 -4.72 -4.11 8.72
CA HIS A 200 -4.09 -5.43 8.91
C HIS A 200 -5.06 -6.59 9.12
N ASN A 201 -6.19 -6.32 9.77
CA ASN A 201 -7.24 -7.33 9.97
C ASN A 201 -8.11 -7.55 8.72
N ASN A 202 -8.07 -6.66 7.74
CA ASN A 202 -8.96 -6.64 6.57
C ASN A 202 -8.23 -6.56 5.22
N THR A 203 -6.89 -6.69 5.20
CA THR A 203 -6.06 -6.60 3.99
C THR A 203 -6.65 -7.41 2.84
N GLY A 204 -6.70 -6.82 1.63
CA GLY A 204 -7.20 -7.49 0.43
C GLY A 204 -8.72 -7.68 0.37
N SER A 205 -9.48 -7.17 1.35
CA SER A 205 -10.95 -7.10 1.28
C SER A 205 -11.38 -5.92 0.43
N CYS A 206 -12.30 -6.15 -0.53
CA CYS A 206 -12.85 -5.04 -1.33
C CYS A 206 -13.75 -4.08 -0.54
N THR A 207 -14.21 -4.44 0.67
CA THR A 207 -15.21 -3.67 1.41
C THR A 207 -14.76 -3.25 2.80
N ASN A 208 -13.85 -4.02 3.41
CA ASN A 208 -13.51 -3.86 4.82
C ASN A 208 -12.12 -3.28 5.06
N ASP A 209 -11.21 -3.32 4.09
CA ASP A 209 -9.89 -2.67 4.21
C ASP A 209 -10.09 -1.17 4.46
N GLU A 210 -9.29 -0.59 5.36
CA GLU A 210 -9.44 0.80 5.78
C GLU A 210 -8.80 1.81 4.82
N VAL A 211 -7.89 1.36 3.94
CA VAL A 211 -7.05 2.27 3.14
C VAL A 211 -6.92 1.83 1.67
N PHE A 212 -6.90 0.52 1.41
CA PHE A 212 -6.62 -0.03 0.08
C PHE A 212 -7.81 -0.78 -0.50
N CYS A 213 -9.03 -0.32 -0.20
CA CYS A 213 -10.20 -0.81 -0.93
C CYS A 213 -10.16 -0.32 -2.38
N PRO A 214 -10.15 -1.22 -3.37
CA PRO A 214 -10.13 -0.81 -4.77
C PRO A 214 -11.45 -0.13 -5.14
N PRO A 215 -11.40 0.99 -5.89
CA PRO A 215 -12.60 1.56 -6.49
C PRO A 215 -13.29 0.54 -7.40
N VAL A 216 -14.62 0.48 -7.36
CA VAL A 216 -15.38 -0.37 -8.28
C VAL A 216 -15.71 0.43 -9.54
N ARG A 217 -15.74 -0.20 -10.72
CA ARG A 217 -16.04 0.47 -12.00
C ARG A 217 -17.29 1.35 -11.95
N THR A 218 -18.36 0.89 -11.31
CA THR A 218 -19.61 1.66 -11.16
C THR A 218 -19.62 2.69 -10.03
N ASP A 219 -18.58 2.79 -9.19
CA ASP A 219 -18.49 3.87 -8.18
C ASP A 219 -18.39 5.27 -8.84
N ASN A 220 -18.11 5.34 -10.14
CA ASN A 220 -18.20 6.57 -10.95
C ASN A 220 -19.59 6.77 -11.61
N GLY A 221 -20.52 5.82 -11.46
CA GLY A 221 -21.97 5.98 -11.63
C GLY A 221 -22.51 6.40 -13.00
N LYS A 222 -21.68 6.54 -14.04
CA LYS A 222 -22.10 7.00 -15.37
C LYS A 222 -21.40 6.21 -16.46
N SER A 223 -22.14 5.86 -17.52
CA SER A 223 -21.50 5.50 -18.79
C SER A 223 -20.68 6.70 -19.26
N PRO A 224 -19.42 6.52 -19.67
CA PRO A 224 -18.58 7.62 -20.14
C PRO A 224 -19.31 8.40 -21.25
N THR A 225 -19.47 9.69 -21.02
CA THR A 225 -19.82 10.64 -22.07
C THR A 225 -18.60 10.88 -22.96
N ALA A 226 -18.78 11.37 -24.18
CA ALA A 226 -17.65 11.71 -25.06
C ALA A 226 -16.68 12.75 -24.43
N GLU A 227 -17.14 13.55 -23.46
CA GLU A 227 -16.30 14.44 -22.66
C GLU A 227 -15.48 13.68 -21.60
N GLU A 228 -16.04 12.61 -21.01
CA GLU A 228 -15.33 11.72 -20.09
C GLU A 228 -14.30 10.86 -20.82
N ASP A 229 -14.57 10.41 -22.06
CA ASP A 229 -13.59 9.71 -22.92
C ASP A 229 -12.40 10.62 -23.29
N MET A 230 -12.68 11.89 -23.61
CA MET A 230 -11.63 12.88 -23.89
C MET A 230 -10.85 13.26 -22.62
N ALA A 231 -11.52 13.33 -21.47
CA ALA A 231 -10.86 13.51 -20.18
C ALA A 231 -9.97 12.30 -19.86
N GLU A 232 -10.44 11.08 -20.10
CA GLU A 232 -9.71 9.83 -19.91
C GLU A 232 -8.43 9.80 -20.77
N LEU A 233 -8.51 10.19 -22.05
CA LEU A 233 -7.33 10.36 -22.92
C LEU A 233 -6.32 11.40 -22.41
N VAL A 234 -6.80 12.50 -21.81
CA VAL A 234 -5.93 13.50 -21.16
C VAL A 234 -5.33 12.95 -19.88
N HIS A 235 -6.08 12.14 -19.12
CA HIS A 235 -5.60 11.45 -17.93
C HIS A 235 -4.53 10.42 -18.26
N GLU A 236 -4.55 9.80 -19.45
CA GLU A 236 -3.49 8.90 -19.92
C GLU A 236 -2.18 9.60 -20.32
N ALA A 237 -2.18 10.94 -20.48
CA ALA A 237 -0.98 11.67 -20.86
C ALA A 237 0.12 11.56 -19.77
N PRO A 238 1.38 11.21 -20.13
CA PRO A 238 2.43 10.96 -19.13
C PRO A 238 2.69 12.12 -18.16
N LEU A 239 2.57 13.36 -18.62
CA LEU A 239 2.75 14.54 -17.75
C LEU A 239 1.61 14.70 -16.74
N VAL A 240 0.39 14.36 -17.12
CA VAL A 240 -0.78 14.38 -16.24
C VAL A 240 -0.67 13.27 -15.19
N GLN A 241 -0.27 12.07 -15.60
CA GLN A 241 0.02 10.97 -14.68
C GLN A 241 1.12 11.33 -13.68
N MET A 242 2.21 11.93 -14.15
CA MET A 242 3.30 12.40 -13.27
C MET A 242 2.83 13.45 -12.27
N PHE A 243 1.98 14.40 -12.70
CA PHE A 243 1.36 15.38 -11.81
C PHE A 243 0.53 14.70 -10.72
N TRP A 244 -0.31 13.73 -11.07
CA TRP A 244 -1.15 13.03 -10.09
C TRP A 244 -0.35 12.11 -9.16
N ILE A 245 0.75 11.51 -9.63
CA ILE A 245 1.69 10.77 -8.77
C ILE A 245 2.30 11.73 -7.74
N ILE A 246 2.80 12.89 -8.17
CA ILE A 246 3.36 13.88 -7.25
C ILE A 246 2.28 14.36 -6.27
N PHE A 247 1.07 14.64 -6.75
CA PHE A 247 -0.06 15.01 -5.91
C PHE A 247 -0.35 13.94 -4.85
N MET A 248 -0.39 12.67 -5.22
CA MET A 248 -0.60 11.54 -4.30
C MET A 248 0.52 11.47 -3.26
N LEU A 249 1.80 11.55 -3.67
CA LEU A 249 2.94 11.45 -2.76
C LEU A 249 3.03 12.63 -1.77
N VAL A 250 2.58 13.82 -2.19
CA VAL A 250 2.67 15.04 -1.38
C VAL A 250 1.43 15.23 -0.50
N LEU A 251 0.23 14.98 -1.03
CA LEU A 251 -1.05 15.32 -0.40
C LEU A 251 -1.90 14.10 -0.02
N GLY A 252 -1.53 12.89 -0.47
CA GLY A 252 -2.27 11.66 -0.19
C GLY A 252 -2.32 11.33 1.29
N TRP A 253 -1.21 11.49 2.01
CA TRP A 253 -1.17 11.31 3.47
C TRP A 253 -1.85 12.47 4.21
N MET A 254 -1.28 13.67 4.10
CA MET A 254 -1.79 14.89 4.71
C MET A 254 -2.05 15.93 3.60
N PRO A 255 -3.28 16.43 3.42
CA PRO A 255 -4.49 16.18 4.20
C PRO A 255 -5.35 14.98 3.74
N GLY A 256 -5.03 14.33 2.62
CA GLY A 256 -5.90 13.35 1.95
C GLY A 256 -6.45 12.25 2.84
N TYR A 257 -5.57 11.48 3.47
CA TYR A 257 -5.95 10.38 4.35
C TYR A 257 -6.35 10.86 5.74
N LEU A 258 -5.53 11.71 6.37
CA LEU A 258 -5.77 12.13 7.76
C LEU A 258 -7.04 12.97 7.93
N CYS A 259 -7.26 13.96 7.07
CA CYS A 259 -8.42 14.86 7.21
C CYS A 259 -9.68 14.29 6.54
N PHE A 260 -9.52 13.59 5.40
CA PHE A 260 -10.65 13.24 4.54
C PHE A 260 -10.85 11.73 4.33
N ASN A 261 -9.93 10.88 4.79
CA ASN A 261 -9.91 9.45 4.50
C ASN A 261 -10.28 9.16 3.02
N ALA A 262 -9.51 9.78 2.13
CA ALA A 262 -9.81 9.85 0.69
C ALA A 262 -9.85 8.48 0.00
N THR A 263 -9.02 7.54 0.44
CA THR A 263 -8.94 6.15 -0.08
C THR A 263 -9.71 5.15 0.78
N GLY A 264 -10.44 5.64 1.79
CA GLY A 264 -11.19 4.78 2.70
C GLY A 264 -12.35 4.05 2.02
N PRO A 265 -12.81 2.93 2.61
CA PRO A 265 -13.87 2.10 2.05
C PRO A 265 -15.21 2.83 1.95
N SER A 266 -16.00 2.49 0.93
CA SER A 266 -17.30 3.12 0.64
C SER A 266 -18.32 3.01 1.79
N LYS A 267 -18.12 2.10 2.75
CA LYS A 267 -18.90 1.99 4.00
C LYS A 267 -18.87 3.28 4.85
N TYR A 268 -17.94 4.20 4.58
CA TYR A 268 -17.84 5.51 5.25
C TYR A 268 -18.43 6.68 4.46
N ASN A 269 -18.95 6.44 3.25
CA ASN A 269 -19.54 7.50 2.44
C ASN A 269 -20.74 8.15 3.15
N GLY A 270 -20.78 9.48 3.15
CA GLY A 270 -21.80 10.28 3.84
C GLY A 270 -21.60 10.44 5.36
N PHE A 271 -20.56 9.84 5.95
CA PHE A 271 -20.24 9.98 7.37
C PHE A 271 -18.97 10.80 7.60
N ALA A 272 -18.81 11.33 8.81
CA ALA A 272 -17.55 11.89 9.24
C ALA A 272 -16.45 10.80 9.26
N LYS A 273 -15.32 11.08 8.62
CA LYS A 273 -14.22 10.13 8.40
C LYS A 273 -12.83 10.75 8.57
N SER A 274 -12.71 11.73 9.48
CA SER A 274 -11.42 12.36 9.82
C SER A 274 -10.74 11.62 10.96
N HIS A 275 -9.41 11.47 10.88
CA HIS A 275 -8.57 10.93 11.96
C HIS A 275 -8.51 11.86 13.19
N PHE A 276 -8.92 13.12 13.05
CA PHE A 276 -9.00 14.12 14.11
C PHE A 276 -10.41 14.28 14.69
N ASN A 277 -11.34 13.39 14.32
CA ASN A 277 -12.70 13.41 14.84
C ASN A 277 -12.96 12.14 15.68
N PRO A 278 -13.05 12.25 17.02
CA PRO A 278 -13.35 11.12 17.89
C PRO A 278 -14.66 10.38 17.59
N TRP A 279 -15.60 11.05 16.90
CA TRP A 279 -16.89 10.48 16.48
C TRP A 279 -16.93 10.04 15.02
N ALA A 280 -15.79 10.02 14.32
CA ALA A 280 -15.75 9.50 12.96
C ALA A 280 -16.20 8.04 12.91
N LYS A 281 -16.88 7.65 11.82
CA LYS A 281 -17.50 6.33 11.64
C LYS A 281 -16.50 5.16 11.69
N MET A 282 -15.23 5.49 11.47
CA MET A 282 -14.07 4.60 11.54
C MET A 282 -13.62 4.28 12.97
N PHE A 283 -14.22 4.86 14.01
CA PHE A 283 -13.86 4.62 15.41
C PHE A 283 -15.02 4.11 16.26
N GLU A 284 -14.70 3.34 17.30
CA GLU A 284 -15.67 2.91 18.30
C GLU A 284 -15.71 3.86 19.50
N GLU A 285 -16.74 3.76 20.34
CA GLU A 285 -16.87 4.61 21.52
C GLU A 285 -15.68 4.50 22.50
N ARG A 286 -15.13 3.30 22.64
CA ARG A 286 -13.94 3.04 23.48
C ARG A 286 -12.67 3.74 22.97
N ASP A 287 -12.61 4.13 21.70
CA ASP A 287 -11.44 4.71 21.05
C ASP A 287 -11.37 6.24 21.23
N ARG A 288 -12.47 6.88 21.65
CA ARG A 288 -12.62 8.35 21.64
C ARG A 288 -11.52 9.08 22.42
N MET A 289 -11.21 8.62 23.63
CA MET A 289 -10.21 9.27 24.48
C MET A 289 -8.79 9.09 23.94
N ASP A 290 -8.54 7.98 23.25
CA ASP A 290 -7.29 7.73 22.57
C ASP A 290 -7.09 8.72 21.41
N ILE A 291 -8.15 9.01 20.65
CA ILE A 291 -8.13 10.00 19.57
C ILE A 291 -7.87 11.40 20.13
N VAL A 292 -8.57 11.79 21.19
CA VAL A 292 -8.32 13.09 21.86
C VAL A 292 -6.86 13.19 22.32
N THR A 293 -6.31 12.14 22.92
CA THR A 293 -4.89 12.11 23.36
C THR A 293 -3.93 12.29 22.17
N SER A 294 -4.25 11.65 21.07
CA SER A 294 -3.50 11.73 19.83
C SER A 294 -3.55 13.12 19.18
N ASP A 295 -4.72 13.74 19.19
CA ASP A 295 -4.93 15.09 18.66
C ASP A 295 -4.16 16.11 19.51
N LEU A 296 -4.17 15.96 20.84
CA LEU A 296 -3.36 16.80 21.73
C LEU A 296 -1.86 16.71 21.41
N GLY A 297 -1.34 15.50 21.18
CA GLY A 297 0.05 15.29 20.77
C GLY A 297 0.37 15.95 19.43
N PHE A 298 -0.48 15.71 18.42
CA PHE A 298 -0.34 16.32 17.09
C PHE A 298 -0.36 17.85 17.14
N PHE A 299 -1.36 18.45 17.79
CA PHE A 299 -1.47 19.91 17.86
C PHE A 299 -0.40 20.55 18.75
N ALA A 300 0.13 19.84 19.75
CA ALA A 300 1.31 20.28 20.49
C ALA A 300 2.55 20.35 19.58
N ALA A 301 2.75 19.36 18.70
CA ALA A 301 3.84 19.39 17.71
C ALA A 301 3.65 20.53 16.69
N VAL A 302 2.43 20.74 16.19
CA VAL A 302 2.10 21.90 15.33
C VAL A 302 2.40 23.21 16.02
N ALA A 303 1.99 23.38 17.28
CA ALA A 303 2.30 24.57 18.07
C ALA A 303 3.82 24.77 18.24
N GLY A 304 4.57 23.70 18.48
CA GLY A 304 6.04 23.72 18.53
C GLY A 304 6.67 24.18 17.21
N ILE A 305 6.16 23.70 16.07
CA ILE A 305 6.60 24.14 14.74
C ILE A 305 6.26 25.61 14.52
N CYS A 306 5.05 26.07 14.86
CA CYS A 306 4.65 27.47 14.76
C CYS A 306 5.56 28.38 15.61
N TYR A 307 5.89 27.95 16.83
CA TYR A 307 6.84 28.66 17.69
C TYR A 307 8.24 28.69 17.07
N ALA A 308 8.73 27.58 16.52
CA ALA A 308 10.00 27.53 15.81
C ALA A 308 10.02 28.45 14.58
N VAL A 309 8.91 28.55 13.84
CA VAL A 309 8.78 29.48 12.70
C VAL A 309 8.85 30.92 13.18
N HIS A 310 8.19 31.24 14.30
CA HIS A 310 8.26 32.57 14.91
C HIS A 310 9.69 32.92 15.36
N ALA A 311 10.41 31.97 15.98
CA ALA A 311 11.74 32.19 16.54
C ALA A 311 12.89 32.15 15.51
N LEU A 312 12.83 31.26 14.53
CA LEU A 312 13.93 30.96 13.59
C LEU A 312 13.64 31.41 12.14
N GLY A 313 12.41 31.82 11.86
CA GLY A 313 11.93 32.16 10.53
C GLY A 313 11.44 30.95 9.73
N PHE A 314 10.43 31.19 8.90
CA PHE A 314 9.78 30.15 8.08
C PHE A 314 10.75 29.38 7.19
N LEU A 315 11.66 30.08 6.49
CA LEU A 315 12.59 29.42 5.56
C LEU A 315 13.56 28.47 6.27
N THR A 316 13.97 28.78 7.51
CA THR A 316 14.81 27.91 8.31
C THR A 316 14.06 26.64 8.66
N VAL A 317 12.86 26.76 9.24
CA VAL A 317 12.03 25.60 9.58
C VAL A 317 11.64 24.79 8.33
N ALA A 318 11.39 25.47 7.21
CA ALA A 318 11.10 24.81 5.95
C ALA A 318 12.26 23.93 5.48
N LYS A 319 13.48 24.48 5.44
CA LYS A 319 14.68 23.75 5.00
C LYS A 319 15.04 22.60 5.92
N PHE A 320 14.99 22.79 7.24
CA PHE A 320 15.48 21.81 8.20
C PHE A 320 14.44 20.76 8.60
N TYR A 321 13.16 21.09 8.57
CA TYR A 321 12.09 20.22 9.05
C TYR A 321 11.01 19.96 8.00
N LEU A 322 10.37 20.99 7.43
CA LEU A 322 9.19 20.76 6.56
C LEU A 322 9.54 20.01 5.28
N VAL A 323 10.62 20.35 4.58
CA VAL A 323 11.00 19.65 3.33
C VAL A 323 11.43 18.21 3.61
N PRO A 324 12.29 17.89 4.59
CA PRO A 324 12.53 16.50 5.00
C PRO A 324 11.27 15.75 5.42
N TYR A 325 10.36 16.39 6.16
CA TYR A 325 9.07 15.82 6.52
C TYR A 325 8.22 15.47 5.29
N MET A 326 8.23 16.30 4.23
CA MET A 326 7.55 15.96 2.99
C MET A 326 8.17 14.75 2.28
N VAL A 327 9.48 14.52 2.43
CA VAL A 327 10.12 13.28 1.95
C VAL A 327 9.64 12.08 2.77
N THR A 328 9.53 12.20 4.11
CA THR A 328 8.93 11.15 4.96
C THR A 328 7.49 10.84 4.55
N ASN A 329 6.67 11.85 4.29
CA ASN A 329 5.30 11.67 3.77
C ASN A 329 5.28 10.94 2.43
N ALA A 330 6.18 11.32 1.51
CA ALA A 330 6.29 10.65 0.22
C ALA A 330 6.68 9.17 0.39
N TYR A 331 7.62 8.85 1.29
CA TYR A 331 7.95 7.45 1.62
C TYR A 331 6.75 6.69 2.18
N LEU A 332 6.02 7.28 3.13
CA LEU A 332 4.86 6.65 3.74
C LEU A 332 3.81 6.27 2.68
N VAL A 333 3.44 7.22 1.81
CA VAL A 333 2.50 6.95 0.72
C VAL A 333 3.09 5.93 -0.25
N LEU A 334 4.35 6.08 -0.66
CA LEU A 334 4.98 5.23 -1.67
C LEU A 334 5.10 3.77 -1.22
N ILE A 335 5.60 3.53 -0.01
CA ILE A 335 5.74 2.18 0.57
C ILE A 335 4.35 1.56 0.72
N THR A 336 3.41 2.25 1.38
CA THR A 336 2.11 1.62 1.62
C THR A 336 1.32 1.43 0.33
N TYR A 337 1.38 2.37 -0.63
CA TYR A 337 0.72 2.21 -1.93
C TYR A 337 1.26 1.01 -2.70
N LEU A 338 2.57 0.93 -2.91
CA LEU A 338 3.16 -0.13 -3.72
C LEU A 338 2.90 -1.50 -3.09
N GLN A 339 3.14 -1.64 -1.78
CA GLN A 339 3.04 -2.91 -1.06
C GLN A 339 1.62 -3.51 -1.07
N HIS A 340 0.61 -2.68 -1.33
CA HIS A 340 -0.80 -3.03 -1.33
C HIS A 340 -1.49 -2.95 -2.70
N THR A 341 -0.87 -2.32 -3.70
CA THR A 341 -1.53 -2.00 -4.97
C THR A 341 -0.69 -2.46 -6.16
N ASP A 342 -1.18 -3.48 -6.86
CA ASP A 342 -0.64 -3.91 -8.15
C ASP A 342 -1.61 -4.79 -8.95
N VAL A 343 -1.32 -4.94 -10.24
CA VAL A 343 -2.15 -5.70 -11.20
C VAL A 343 -2.17 -7.21 -10.95
N PHE A 344 -1.19 -7.72 -10.21
CA PHE A 344 -1.04 -9.14 -9.89
C PHE A 344 -1.55 -9.50 -8.49
N MET A 345 -2.07 -8.53 -7.75
CA MET A 345 -2.57 -8.71 -6.39
C MET A 345 -4.09 -8.91 -6.40
N PRO A 346 -4.60 -10.09 -5.98
CA PRO A 346 -6.03 -10.32 -5.94
C PRO A 346 -6.67 -9.60 -4.76
N HIS A 347 -7.89 -9.11 -4.97
CA HIS A 347 -8.79 -8.63 -3.94
C HIS A 347 -10.01 -9.55 -3.85
N PHE A 348 -10.56 -9.71 -2.64
CA PHE A 348 -11.60 -10.70 -2.37
C PHE A 348 -12.89 -10.05 -1.84
N ARG A 349 -14.02 -10.65 -2.23
CA ARG A 349 -15.38 -10.27 -1.81
C ARG A 349 -16.08 -11.42 -1.09
N GLY A 350 -16.91 -11.07 -0.12
CA GLY A 350 -17.79 -12.02 0.57
C GLY A 350 -17.01 -13.21 1.15
N SER A 351 -17.45 -14.42 0.84
CA SER A 351 -16.88 -15.66 1.39
C SER A 351 -15.49 -16.02 0.86
N GLU A 352 -15.02 -15.41 -0.24
CA GLU A 352 -13.67 -15.65 -0.75
C GLU A 352 -12.60 -14.92 0.09
N TRP A 353 -13.00 -13.90 0.84
CA TRP A 353 -12.10 -13.21 1.75
C TRP A 353 -12.02 -13.97 3.08
N ASP A 354 -10.79 -14.22 3.52
CA ASP A 354 -10.46 -14.52 4.91
C ASP A 354 -9.16 -13.80 5.27
N TRP A 355 -8.94 -13.59 6.57
CA TRP A 355 -7.79 -12.83 7.06
C TRP A 355 -6.45 -13.39 6.54
N PHE A 356 -6.29 -14.72 6.50
CA PHE A 356 -4.99 -15.31 6.15
C PHE A 356 -4.70 -15.14 4.65
N ARG A 357 -5.70 -15.33 3.79
CA ARG A 357 -5.57 -15.01 2.36
C ARG A 357 -5.26 -13.53 2.15
N GLY A 358 -5.95 -12.66 2.88
CA GLY A 358 -5.75 -11.21 2.83
C GLY A 358 -4.33 -10.79 3.21
N ALA A 359 -3.80 -11.34 4.31
CA ALA A 359 -2.45 -11.06 4.80
C ALA A 359 -1.34 -11.55 3.85
N LEU A 360 -1.62 -12.55 3.00
CA LEU A 360 -0.70 -12.98 1.93
C LEU A 360 -0.75 -12.05 0.71
N CYS A 361 -1.81 -11.27 0.54
CA CYS A 361 -2.00 -10.34 -0.58
C CYS A 361 -1.32 -8.99 -0.32
N THR A 362 -0.04 -9.06 0.04
CA THR A 362 0.91 -7.95 0.02
C THR A 362 2.16 -8.39 -0.72
N VAL A 363 3.06 -7.47 -1.02
CA VAL A 363 4.25 -7.79 -1.83
C VAL A 363 5.49 -7.12 -1.28
N ASP A 364 6.57 -7.90 -1.15
CA ASP A 364 7.88 -7.42 -0.73
C ASP A 364 8.58 -6.71 -1.90
N ARG A 365 9.05 -5.48 -1.65
CA ARG A 365 9.85 -4.70 -2.62
C ARG A 365 11.06 -4.05 -1.96
N THR A 366 12.18 -4.05 -2.68
CA THR A 366 13.43 -3.42 -2.24
C THR A 366 13.58 -2.01 -2.80
N PHE A 367 13.96 -1.06 -1.95
CA PHE A 367 14.45 0.27 -2.33
C PHE A 367 15.97 0.30 -2.49
N GLY A 368 16.61 -0.86 -2.39
CA GLY A 368 18.06 -1.05 -2.35
C GLY A 368 18.55 -1.16 -0.90
N PRO A 369 19.70 -1.85 -0.70
CA PRO A 369 20.12 -2.30 0.63
C PRO A 369 20.34 -1.17 1.64
N VAL A 370 20.75 0.01 1.18
CA VAL A 370 20.97 1.17 2.06
C VAL A 370 19.65 1.76 2.55
N ILE A 371 18.70 1.99 1.63
CA ILE A 371 17.41 2.58 2.01
C ILE A 371 16.63 1.58 2.85
N ASP A 372 16.58 0.31 2.43
CA ASP A 372 15.89 -0.76 3.16
C ASP A 372 16.40 -0.86 4.59
N HIS A 373 17.73 -0.78 4.81
CA HIS A 373 18.31 -0.77 6.15
C HIS A 373 17.86 0.45 6.99
N VAL A 374 17.90 1.64 6.41
CA VAL A 374 17.53 2.89 7.12
C VAL A 374 16.04 2.91 7.48
N ILE A 375 15.18 2.29 6.67
CA ILE A 375 13.74 2.17 6.94
C ILE A 375 13.38 0.85 7.64
N HIS A 376 14.36 0.18 8.26
CA HIS A 376 14.18 -1.03 9.09
C HIS A 376 13.52 -2.21 8.34
N HIS A 377 13.82 -2.34 7.05
CA HIS A 377 13.36 -3.41 6.18
C HIS A 377 11.84 -3.57 6.06
N ILE A 378 11.07 -2.52 6.39
CA ILE A 378 9.60 -2.56 6.33
C ILE A 378 9.09 -2.87 4.92
N ALA A 379 9.83 -2.41 3.90
CA ALA A 379 9.41 -2.52 2.51
C ALA A 379 9.64 -3.92 1.90
N ASP A 380 10.77 -4.54 2.24
CA ASP A 380 11.24 -5.83 1.73
C ASP A 380 10.88 -7.02 2.64
N THR A 381 10.20 -6.77 3.75
CA THR A 381 9.65 -7.79 4.66
C THR A 381 8.15 -7.59 4.95
N HIS A 382 7.45 -6.87 4.06
CA HIS A 382 6.07 -6.45 4.27
C HIS A 382 5.07 -7.61 4.37
N VAL A 383 5.29 -8.72 3.65
CA VAL A 383 4.49 -9.96 3.81
C VAL A 383 4.66 -10.53 5.21
N CYS A 384 5.89 -10.57 5.74
CA CYS A 384 6.13 -10.97 7.13
C CYS A 384 5.43 -10.03 8.11
N HIS A 385 5.48 -8.74 7.85
CA HIS A 385 4.81 -7.72 8.64
C HIS A 385 3.28 -7.90 8.69
N HIS A 386 2.61 -8.26 7.58
CA HIS A 386 1.16 -8.55 7.58
C HIS A 386 0.81 -9.85 8.28
N LEU A 387 1.63 -10.90 8.10
CA LEU A 387 1.42 -12.19 8.77
C LEU A 387 1.66 -12.10 10.28
N PHE A 388 2.66 -11.33 10.70
CA PHE A 388 3.14 -11.27 12.07
C PHE A 388 3.40 -9.82 12.52
N SER A 389 2.39 -8.96 12.46
CA SER A 389 2.55 -7.52 12.75
C SER A 389 3.10 -7.20 14.15
N LYS A 390 3.00 -8.12 15.12
CA LYS A 390 3.59 -7.99 16.46
C LYS A 390 5.04 -8.46 16.58
N MET A 391 5.60 -9.04 15.50
CA MET A 391 7.01 -9.42 15.44
C MET A 391 7.87 -8.16 15.41
N PRO A 392 8.93 -8.07 16.21
CA PRO A 392 9.84 -6.93 16.14
C PRO A 392 10.58 -6.89 14.79
N PHE A 393 10.66 -5.69 14.21
CA PHE A 393 11.32 -5.41 12.92
C PHE A 393 12.74 -6.01 12.78
N TYR A 394 13.56 -6.03 13.83
CA TYR A 394 14.94 -6.56 13.77
C TYR A 394 15.03 -8.08 13.59
N HIS A 395 13.90 -8.80 13.63
CA HIS A 395 13.82 -10.21 13.27
C HIS A 395 13.05 -10.45 11.96
N ALA A 396 12.51 -9.41 11.33
CA ALA A 396 11.64 -9.54 10.16
C ALA A 396 12.38 -10.10 8.93
N GLN A 397 13.65 -9.76 8.75
CA GLN A 397 14.46 -10.32 7.65
C GLN A 397 14.67 -11.83 7.80
N GLU A 398 15.15 -12.27 8.98
CA GLU A 398 15.32 -13.69 9.29
C GLU A 398 13.99 -14.45 9.15
N ALA A 399 12.91 -13.91 9.72
CA ALA A 399 11.59 -14.53 9.60
C ALA A 399 11.11 -14.61 8.14
N THR A 400 11.36 -13.58 7.33
CA THR A 400 11.02 -13.57 5.90
C THR A 400 11.71 -14.69 5.14
N GLU A 401 12.95 -15.04 5.46
CA GLU A 401 13.65 -16.17 4.83
C GLU A 401 12.91 -17.50 5.07
N HIS A 402 12.49 -17.74 6.31
CA HIS A 402 11.72 -18.94 6.69
C HIS A 402 10.30 -18.94 6.09
N ILE A 403 9.64 -17.79 6.11
CA ILE A 403 8.29 -17.60 5.55
C ILE A 403 8.32 -17.86 4.04
N ARG A 404 9.26 -17.24 3.32
CA ARG A 404 9.41 -17.42 1.88
C ARG A 404 9.69 -18.88 1.52
N ALA A 405 10.58 -19.55 2.25
CA ALA A 405 10.88 -20.96 2.04
C ALA A 405 9.65 -21.86 2.26
N PHE A 406 8.78 -21.52 3.22
CA PHE A 406 7.56 -22.28 3.51
C PHE A 406 6.42 -21.99 2.52
N LEU A 407 6.18 -20.72 2.19
CA LEU A 407 5.05 -20.29 1.37
C LEU A 407 5.21 -20.66 -0.11
N GLY A 408 6.45 -20.69 -0.63
CA GLY A 408 6.72 -20.94 -2.04
C GLY A 408 5.96 -19.95 -2.94
N ASP A 409 5.13 -20.47 -3.84
CA ASP A 409 4.31 -19.68 -4.78
C ASP A 409 3.30 -18.72 -4.10
N TYR A 410 3.02 -18.88 -2.80
CA TYR A 410 2.15 -17.99 -2.02
C TYR A 410 2.89 -16.79 -1.41
N HIS A 411 4.20 -16.61 -1.67
CA HIS A 411 4.95 -15.41 -1.32
C HIS A 411 5.10 -14.50 -2.55
N LEU A 412 4.67 -13.25 -2.43
CA LEU A 412 4.86 -12.25 -3.48
C LEU A 412 6.08 -11.38 -3.21
N SER A 413 6.95 -11.29 -4.21
CA SER A 413 8.02 -10.33 -4.26
C SER A 413 8.11 -9.71 -5.66
N ASP A 414 8.42 -8.43 -5.72
CA ASP A 414 8.62 -7.69 -6.97
C ASP A 414 9.96 -6.94 -6.93
N THR A 415 10.88 -7.33 -7.81
CA THR A 415 12.21 -6.71 -7.95
C THR A 415 12.23 -5.59 -8.99
N THR A 416 11.08 -5.19 -9.52
CA THR A 416 10.97 -4.08 -10.46
C THR A 416 11.43 -2.78 -9.77
N PRO A 417 12.30 -1.96 -10.40
CA PRO A 417 12.73 -0.69 -9.81
C PRO A 417 11.54 0.18 -9.42
N ILE A 418 11.59 0.77 -8.21
CA ILE A 418 10.48 1.50 -7.59
C ILE A 418 9.79 2.51 -8.53
N PRO A 419 10.50 3.35 -9.32
CA PRO A 419 9.81 4.27 -10.24
C PRO A 419 9.00 3.56 -11.34
N LYS A 420 9.47 2.41 -11.81
CA LYS A 420 8.76 1.60 -12.82
C LYS A 420 7.56 0.88 -12.20
N ALA A 421 7.73 0.33 -10.99
CA ALA A 421 6.63 -0.29 -10.24
C ALA A 421 5.55 0.75 -9.92
N LEU A 422 5.94 1.95 -9.45
CA LEU A 422 5.01 3.04 -9.17
C LEU A 422 4.25 3.45 -10.41
N TRP A 423 4.94 3.64 -11.53
CA TRP A 423 4.29 3.97 -12.80
C TRP A 423 3.29 2.91 -13.23
N ARG A 424 3.66 1.62 -13.16
CA ARG A 424 2.78 0.50 -13.45
C ARG A 424 1.56 0.51 -12.52
N SER A 425 1.74 0.46 -11.21
CA SER A 425 0.64 0.44 -10.24
C SER A 425 -0.29 1.64 -10.45
N PHE A 426 0.26 2.84 -10.59
CA PHE A 426 -0.54 4.05 -10.73
C PHE A 426 -1.38 4.08 -12.01
N THR A 427 -0.79 3.70 -13.15
CA THR A 427 -1.48 3.74 -14.45
C THR A 427 -2.39 2.54 -14.70
N CYS A 428 -2.14 1.41 -14.02
CA CYS A 428 -2.84 0.15 -14.28
C CYS A 428 -3.82 -0.26 -13.18
N CYS A 429 -3.80 0.37 -12.02
CA CYS A 429 -4.64 0.02 -10.87
C CYS A 429 -5.69 1.08 -10.59
N THR A 430 -6.60 1.26 -11.55
CA THR A 430 -7.60 2.34 -11.48
C THR A 430 -8.90 1.86 -10.84
N HIS A 431 -9.35 0.65 -11.19
CA HIS A 431 -10.57 0.06 -10.65
C HIS A 431 -10.56 -1.47 -10.65
N VAL A 432 -11.57 -2.06 -10.00
CA VAL A 432 -11.94 -3.47 -10.14
C VAL A 432 -13.33 -3.61 -10.73
N GLU A 433 -13.56 -4.69 -11.47
CA GLU A 433 -14.87 -4.98 -12.07
C GLU A 433 -15.96 -5.23 -11.03
N ASP A 434 -17.21 -4.83 -11.32
CA ASP A 434 -18.34 -4.95 -10.39
C ASP A 434 -18.71 -6.41 -10.07
N VAL A 435 -18.37 -7.31 -10.99
CA VAL A 435 -18.71 -8.73 -10.93
C VAL A 435 -17.51 -9.58 -10.49
N GLY A 436 -17.79 -10.73 -9.88
CA GLY A 436 -16.80 -11.70 -9.45
C GLY A 436 -16.45 -11.62 -7.96
N HIS A 437 -16.05 -12.75 -7.39
CA HIS A 437 -15.70 -12.87 -5.97
C HIS A 437 -14.21 -12.66 -5.68
N THR A 438 -13.36 -12.91 -6.68
CA THR A 438 -11.94 -12.56 -6.67
C THR A 438 -11.70 -11.66 -7.87
N VAL A 439 -11.15 -10.48 -7.63
CA VAL A 439 -10.94 -9.45 -8.65
C VAL A 439 -9.52 -8.94 -8.64
N PHE A 440 -9.08 -8.43 -9.78
CA PHE A 440 -7.79 -7.78 -9.96
C PHE A 440 -8.02 -6.37 -10.46
N TYR A 441 -7.08 -5.50 -10.12
CA TYR A 441 -7.02 -4.16 -10.66
C TYR A 441 -6.94 -4.18 -12.19
N GLN A 442 -7.66 -3.24 -12.80
CA GLN A 442 -7.66 -2.99 -14.23
C GLN A 442 -7.33 -1.52 -14.49
N ALA A 443 -6.80 -1.27 -15.68
CA ALA A 443 -6.70 0.06 -16.25
C ALA A 443 -8.06 0.50 -16.79
N HIS A 444 -8.18 1.81 -17.02
CA HIS A 444 -9.31 2.42 -17.72
C HIS A 444 -9.65 1.70 -19.02
#